data_AF-A0A1I4CMK6-F1
#
_entry.id   AF-A0A1I4CMK6-F1
#
_cell.length_a   1.000
_cell.length_b   1.000
_cell.length_c   1.000
_cell.angle_alpha   90.00
_cell.angle_beta   90.00
_cell.angle_gamma   90.00
#
_symmetry.space_group_name_H-M   'P 1'
#
loop_
_entity.id
_entity.type
_entity.pdbx_description
1 polymer ?
#
loop_
_entity_poly.entity_id
_entity_poly.type
_entity_poly.pdbx_seq_one_letter_code
_entity_poly.pdbx_strand_id
1 'polypeptide(L)'
;MLLQRHHLLPGQQLKGIDSLRHAVTLLQGIFLPYSQWEQLIFPSRVAGYQKSDLDLLCASGEVIWMGRKEANEKEGKIAFFLADSVSLYCPFIPTTTETAHPELLALLRARGASFLTRLSTESGLVPSVMLAKLFDLVWEGHISNDQWSPLRNYSAAKGKLNPKMGSGLGRWYPVESLGGTSIPLEESALAWVRHLLLNHGIITKEVVSQYAPFLWENMLKVLKRLEELGTLTRGLFVKGINSMQFMERDVIGMLRQPSEVQTAVEGSERAVAIHAADPTDVFGTVVPWPEVEGIHFTRKQGNFLVYHKGMWVCWLENYGRKIVFLKDEYNQNPELLLPIFRQMLDYGKSRKIVIDSWNGQQAVNSPEGQLLLKRGAERDRNSLVFWPSTLG
;
A
#
# COMPACT_ATOMS: atom_id res chain seq x y z
N MET A 1 -6.30 -0.04 -16.68
CA MET A 1 -5.85 -1.41 -16.33
C MET A 1 -5.41 -1.54 -14.87
N LEU A 2 -4.36 -0.87 -14.39
CA LEU A 2 -3.88 -1.07 -13.01
C LEU A 2 -4.90 -0.73 -11.92
N LEU A 3 -5.57 0.41 -12.05
CA LEU A 3 -6.63 0.81 -11.11
C LEU A 3 -7.76 -0.21 -11.04
N GLN A 4 -8.16 -0.76 -12.18
CA GLN A 4 -9.17 -1.82 -12.28
C GLN A 4 -8.68 -3.08 -11.58
N ARG A 5 -7.44 -3.51 -11.85
CA ARG A 5 -6.88 -4.72 -11.27
C ARG A 5 -6.81 -4.69 -9.75
N HIS A 6 -6.56 -3.52 -9.18
CA HIS A 6 -6.53 -3.31 -7.73
C HIS A 6 -7.89 -2.95 -7.13
N HIS A 7 -8.97 -3.04 -7.92
CA HIS A 7 -10.33 -2.66 -7.50
C HIS A 7 -10.41 -1.23 -6.95
N LEU A 8 -9.57 -0.32 -7.44
CA LEU A 8 -9.51 1.08 -7.02
C LEU A 8 -10.56 1.93 -7.75
N LEU A 9 -11.08 1.48 -8.90
CA LEU A 9 -12.10 2.20 -9.63
C LEU A 9 -13.42 2.25 -8.83
N PRO A 10 -14.14 3.40 -8.84
CA PRO A 10 -15.38 3.54 -8.10
C PRO A 10 -16.41 2.48 -8.50
N GLY A 11 -16.93 1.75 -7.50
CA GLY A 11 -17.93 0.70 -7.70
C GLY A 11 -17.35 -0.69 -7.96
N GLN A 12 -16.03 -0.83 -8.07
CA GLN A 12 -15.37 -2.13 -8.22
C GLN A 12 -14.83 -2.68 -6.88
N GLN A 13 -14.78 -1.86 -5.83
CA GLN A 13 -14.38 -2.33 -4.50
C GLN A 13 -15.33 -3.45 -4.04
N LEU A 14 -14.75 -4.61 -3.74
CA LEU A 14 -15.49 -5.72 -3.14
C LEU A 14 -15.60 -5.49 -1.61
N LYS A 15 -16.48 -6.25 -0.97
CA LYS A 15 -16.78 -6.14 0.48
C LYS A 15 -16.37 -7.40 1.22
N GLY A 16 -16.08 -7.24 2.51
CA GLY A 16 -15.87 -8.34 3.45
C GLY A 16 -14.47 -8.97 3.39
N ILE A 17 -14.32 -10.05 4.16
CA ILE A 17 -13.03 -10.69 4.43
C ILE A 17 -12.36 -11.27 3.18
N ASP A 18 -13.12 -11.84 2.24
CA ASP A 18 -12.58 -12.38 0.99
C ASP A 18 -11.97 -11.27 0.12
N SER A 19 -12.59 -10.09 0.11
CA SER A 19 -12.03 -8.91 -0.57
C SER A 19 -10.72 -8.46 0.06
N LEU A 20 -10.61 -8.53 1.39
CA LEU A 20 -9.38 -8.20 2.09
C LEU A 20 -8.28 -9.21 1.78
N ARG A 21 -8.60 -10.51 1.79
CA ARG A 21 -7.67 -11.57 1.39
C ARG A 21 -7.21 -11.40 -0.06
N HIS A 22 -8.11 -11.01 -0.96
CA HIS A 22 -7.75 -10.68 -2.35
C HIS A 22 -6.81 -9.46 -2.42
N ALA A 23 -7.08 -8.40 -1.66
CA ALA A 23 -6.17 -7.24 -1.59
C ALA A 23 -4.78 -7.63 -1.06
N VAL A 24 -4.70 -8.50 -0.05
CA VAL A 24 -3.43 -9.07 0.42
C VAL A 24 -2.75 -9.87 -0.70
N THR A 25 -3.48 -10.69 -1.44
CA THR A 25 -2.96 -11.49 -2.57
C THR A 25 -2.24 -10.61 -3.61
N LEU A 26 -2.80 -9.43 -3.91
CA LEU A 26 -2.23 -8.48 -4.87
C LEU A 26 -1.00 -7.73 -4.33
N LEU A 27 -0.86 -7.58 -3.01
CA LEU A 27 0.13 -6.70 -2.37
C LEU A 27 1.17 -7.45 -1.52
N GLN A 28 1.29 -8.76 -1.69
CA GLN A 28 2.20 -9.60 -0.91
C GLN A 28 3.64 -9.09 -1.00
N GLY A 29 4.34 -9.06 0.14
CA GLY A 29 5.75 -8.67 0.17
C GLY A 29 6.06 -7.19 -0.09
N ILE A 30 5.05 -6.33 -0.27
CA ILE A 30 5.26 -4.88 -0.33
C ILE A 30 5.36 -4.32 1.08
N PHE A 31 6.55 -3.86 1.47
CA PHE A 31 6.78 -3.23 2.77
C PHE A 31 6.34 -1.76 2.76
N LEU A 32 5.23 -1.48 3.43
CA LEU A 32 4.69 -0.13 3.63
C LEU A 32 4.72 0.23 5.13
N PRO A 33 4.82 1.53 5.49
CA PRO A 33 4.68 1.94 6.89
C PRO A 33 3.41 1.36 7.49
N TYR A 34 3.51 0.74 8.68
CA TYR A 34 2.42 -0.08 9.20
C TYR A 34 1.09 0.69 9.30
N SER A 35 1.15 2.00 9.58
CA SER A 35 -0.02 2.87 9.68
C SER A 35 -0.78 3.04 8.37
N GLN A 36 -0.13 2.89 7.22
CA GLN A 36 -0.73 3.11 5.91
C GLN A 36 -1.68 1.98 5.51
N TRP A 37 -1.44 0.76 5.97
CA TRP A 37 -2.27 -0.41 5.64
C TRP A 37 -3.75 -0.18 5.98
N GLU A 38 -4.04 0.15 7.24
CA GLU A 38 -5.42 0.35 7.71
C GLU A 38 -5.95 1.78 7.51
N GLN A 39 -5.10 2.75 7.13
CA GLN A 39 -5.52 4.14 6.89
C GLN A 39 -5.77 4.44 5.41
N LEU A 40 -5.14 3.71 4.50
CA LEU A 40 -5.10 4.06 3.08
C LEU A 40 -5.28 2.83 2.19
N ILE A 41 -4.45 1.79 2.39
CA ILE A 41 -4.27 0.72 1.40
C ILE A 41 -5.44 -0.26 1.38
N PHE A 42 -5.88 -0.75 2.54
CA PHE A 42 -7.04 -1.64 2.62
C PHE A 42 -8.36 -0.88 2.43
N PRO A 43 -8.59 0.29 3.05
CA PRO A 43 -9.83 1.05 2.83
C PRO A 43 -10.06 1.48 1.37
N SER A 44 -9.01 1.69 0.57
CA SER A 44 -9.15 2.05 -0.84
C SER A 44 -9.57 0.87 -1.74
N ARG A 45 -9.33 -0.37 -1.30
CA ARG A 45 -9.58 -1.61 -2.06
C ARG A 45 -10.78 -2.41 -1.55
N VAL A 46 -11.11 -2.28 -0.27
CA VAL A 46 -12.17 -3.02 0.42
C VAL A 46 -13.24 -2.04 0.90
N ALA A 47 -14.41 -2.09 0.27
CA ALA A 47 -15.52 -1.23 0.64
C ALA A 47 -16.00 -1.57 2.06
N GLY A 48 -15.97 -0.58 2.95
CA GLY A 48 -16.36 -0.75 4.35
C GLY A 48 -15.39 -1.60 5.18
N TYR A 49 -14.09 -1.60 4.84
CA TYR A 49 -13.01 -2.30 5.54
C TYR A 49 -13.22 -2.35 7.06
N GLN A 50 -13.30 -3.56 7.61
CA GLN A 50 -13.38 -3.81 9.04
C GLN A 50 -12.06 -4.32 9.58
N LYS A 51 -11.61 -3.72 10.68
CA LYS A 51 -10.39 -4.11 11.39
C LYS A 51 -10.40 -5.56 11.90
N SER A 52 -11.59 -6.05 12.23
CA SER A 52 -11.83 -7.43 12.67
C SER A 52 -11.55 -8.46 11.60
N ASP A 53 -11.72 -8.12 10.32
CA ASP A 53 -11.49 -9.06 9.21
C ASP A 53 -10.00 -9.38 9.09
N LEU A 54 -9.14 -8.37 9.25
CA LEU A 54 -7.69 -8.56 9.29
C LEU A 54 -7.26 -9.37 10.51
N ASP A 55 -7.84 -9.07 11.68
CA ASP A 55 -7.55 -9.84 12.89
C ASP A 55 -7.94 -11.31 12.71
N LEU A 56 -9.09 -11.59 12.08
CA LEU A 56 -9.55 -12.96 11.80
C LEU A 56 -8.66 -13.69 10.78
N LEU A 57 -8.22 -13.02 9.71
CA LEU A 57 -7.28 -13.60 8.73
C LEU A 57 -5.92 -13.94 9.35
N CYS A 58 -5.41 -13.10 10.25
CA CYS A 58 -4.20 -13.42 11.01
C CYS A 58 -4.45 -14.58 11.99
N ALA A 59 -5.56 -14.52 12.75
CA ALA A 59 -5.91 -15.50 13.77
C ALA A 59 -6.08 -16.92 13.23
N SER A 60 -6.69 -17.03 12.04
CA SER A 60 -6.90 -18.29 11.32
C SER A 60 -5.62 -18.84 10.70
N GLY A 61 -4.57 -18.03 10.61
CA GLY A 61 -3.32 -18.38 9.95
C GLY A 61 -3.41 -18.34 8.42
N GLU A 62 -4.44 -17.71 7.84
CA GLU A 62 -4.51 -17.50 6.39
C GLU A 62 -3.57 -16.39 5.92
N VAL A 63 -3.39 -15.36 6.75
CA VAL A 63 -2.50 -14.23 6.49
C VAL A 63 -1.44 -14.15 7.58
N ILE A 64 -0.20 -13.99 7.15
CA ILE A 64 0.93 -13.67 8.04
C ILE A 64 1.44 -12.27 7.72
N TRP A 65 2.19 -11.70 8.65
CA TRP A 65 2.84 -10.42 8.45
C TRP A 65 4.29 -10.45 8.93
N MET A 66 5.14 -9.63 8.31
CA MET A 66 6.55 -9.50 8.66
C MET A 66 6.90 -8.03 8.79
N GLY A 67 7.67 -7.70 9.82
CA GLY A 67 8.16 -6.35 10.08
C GLY A 67 9.59 -6.15 9.64
N ARG A 68 9.92 -4.89 9.31
CA ARG A 68 11.29 -4.41 9.25
C ARG A 68 11.34 -2.92 9.56
N LYS A 69 12.49 -2.43 10.01
CA LYS A 69 12.73 -0.99 10.15
C LYS A 69 14.21 -0.66 9.93
N GLU A 70 14.47 0.27 9.02
CA GLU A 70 15.81 0.84 8.84
C GLU A 70 16.05 2.01 9.81
N ALA A 71 17.32 2.30 10.13
CA ALA A 71 17.68 3.30 11.15
C ALA A 71 17.22 4.74 10.82
N ASN A 72 17.11 5.07 9.53
CA ASN A 72 16.65 6.38 9.04
C ASN A 72 15.11 6.48 8.94
N GLU A 73 14.36 5.41 9.21
CA GLU A 73 12.91 5.39 9.08
C GLU A 73 12.20 5.87 10.34
N LYS A 74 11.24 6.78 10.15
CA LYS A 74 10.41 7.31 11.24
C LYS A 74 9.47 6.26 11.83
N GLU A 75 9.09 5.28 11.03
CA GLU A 75 8.08 4.26 11.34
C GLU A 75 8.52 2.92 10.77
N GLY A 76 8.20 1.81 11.47
CA GLY A 76 8.44 0.47 10.95
C GLY A 76 7.54 0.15 9.76
N LYS A 77 8.03 -0.67 8.84
CA LYS A 77 7.30 -1.15 7.68
C LYS A 77 6.85 -2.58 7.89
N ILE A 78 5.70 -2.91 7.31
CA ILE A 78 5.10 -4.24 7.35
C ILE A 78 4.79 -4.68 5.93
N ALA A 79 5.03 -5.95 5.64
CA ALA A 79 4.45 -6.66 4.50
C ALA A 79 3.54 -7.78 5.00
N PHE A 80 2.43 -7.99 4.28
CA PHE A 80 1.54 -9.13 4.48
C PHE A 80 1.83 -10.22 3.44
N PHE A 81 1.52 -11.46 3.78
CA PHE A 81 1.59 -12.62 2.88
C PHE A 81 0.45 -13.57 3.19
N LEU A 82 0.03 -14.33 2.19
CA LEU A 82 -0.75 -15.54 2.43
C LEU A 82 0.17 -16.61 3.01
N ALA A 83 -0.32 -17.39 3.96
CA ALA A 83 0.48 -18.43 4.62
C ALA A 83 0.90 -19.56 3.66
N ASP A 84 0.17 -19.78 2.57
CA ASP A 84 0.50 -20.75 1.52
C ASP A 84 1.51 -20.23 0.49
N SER A 85 1.83 -18.93 0.51
CA SER A 85 2.71 -18.27 -0.46
C SER A 85 4.18 -18.35 -0.05
N VAL A 86 4.65 -19.55 0.29
CA VAL A 86 6.01 -19.83 0.81
C VAL A 86 7.08 -19.22 -0.07
N SER A 87 6.97 -19.39 -1.39
CA SER A 87 7.96 -18.88 -2.35
C SER A 87 8.01 -17.36 -2.44
N LEU A 88 7.02 -16.63 -1.89
CA LEU A 88 7.05 -15.16 -1.81
C LEU A 88 7.68 -14.66 -0.52
N TYR A 89 7.40 -15.30 0.62
CA TYR A 89 7.90 -14.83 1.91
C TYR A 89 9.27 -15.42 2.30
N CYS A 90 9.67 -16.58 1.74
CA CYS A 90 10.94 -17.22 2.08
C CYS A 90 12.19 -16.33 1.92
N PRO A 91 12.30 -15.40 0.95
CA PRO A 91 13.47 -14.53 0.84
C PRO A 91 13.60 -13.50 1.97
N PHE A 92 12.53 -13.27 2.73
CA PHE A 92 12.52 -12.34 3.87
C PHE A 92 12.82 -13.02 5.20
N ILE A 93 12.95 -14.34 5.23
CA ILE A 93 13.35 -15.06 6.44
C ILE A 93 14.83 -14.76 6.69
N PRO A 94 15.19 -14.14 7.82
CA PRO A 94 16.57 -13.76 8.09
C PRO A 94 17.46 -15.01 8.21
N THR A 95 18.62 -14.97 7.55
CA THR A 95 19.65 -16.01 7.64
C THR A 95 20.65 -15.76 8.76
N THR A 96 20.75 -14.50 9.22
CA THR A 96 21.60 -14.12 10.35
C THR A 96 20.92 -14.41 11.67
N THR A 97 21.72 -14.66 12.71
CA THR A 97 21.24 -14.75 14.10
C THR A 97 21.55 -13.51 14.92
N GLU A 98 22.13 -12.47 14.31
CA GLU A 98 22.44 -11.21 14.99
C GLU A 98 21.17 -10.41 15.28
N THR A 99 21.03 -9.98 16.53
CA THR A 99 19.86 -9.27 17.04
C THR A 99 20.20 -8.50 18.31
N ALA A 100 19.45 -7.45 18.63
CA ALA A 100 19.50 -6.78 19.92
C ALA A 100 19.12 -7.68 21.12
N HIS A 101 18.33 -8.76 20.90
CA HIS A 101 17.80 -9.61 21.99
C HIS A 101 18.02 -11.12 21.74
N PRO A 102 19.27 -11.61 21.69
CA PRO A 102 19.59 -12.98 21.30
C PRO A 102 19.01 -14.04 22.27
N GLU A 103 18.99 -13.75 23.57
CA GLU A 103 18.41 -14.66 24.58
C GLU A 103 16.90 -14.84 24.41
N LEU A 104 16.18 -13.76 24.05
CA LEU A 104 14.74 -13.81 23.81
C LEU A 104 14.42 -14.58 22.53
N LEU A 105 15.21 -14.38 21.47
CA LEU A 105 15.08 -15.15 20.24
C LEU A 105 15.36 -16.64 20.49
N ALA A 106 16.40 -16.97 21.26
CA ALA A 106 16.71 -18.35 21.66
C ALA A 106 15.58 -18.99 22.48
N LEU A 107 14.98 -18.25 23.42
CA LEU A 107 13.82 -18.70 24.19
C LEU A 107 12.63 -19.02 23.29
N LEU A 108 12.32 -18.15 22.32
CA LEU A 108 11.25 -18.37 21.35
C LEU A 108 11.53 -19.57 20.43
N ARG A 109 12.79 -19.77 19.98
CA ARG A 109 13.20 -20.95 19.21
C ARG A 109 13.00 -22.24 19.99
N ALA A 110 13.36 -22.26 21.27
CA ALA A 110 13.24 -23.44 22.11
C ALA A 110 11.77 -23.78 22.46
N ARG A 111 10.91 -22.78 22.61
CA ARG A 111 9.50 -22.97 23.04
C ARG A 111 8.49 -23.03 21.88
N GLY A 112 8.83 -22.44 20.75
CA GLY A 112 7.89 -22.14 19.69
C GLY A 112 6.92 -21.00 20.06
N ALA A 113 5.79 -20.94 19.35
CA ALA A 113 4.81 -19.87 19.46
C ALA A 113 4.32 -19.67 20.91
N SER A 114 4.53 -18.48 21.47
CA SER A 114 4.36 -18.20 22.91
C SER A 114 3.62 -16.90 23.18
N PHE A 115 2.76 -16.88 24.21
CA PHE A 115 2.08 -15.67 24.66
C PHE A 115 3.01 -14.71 25.42
N LEU A 116 2.74 -13.40 25.33
CA LEU A 116 3.50 -12.35 26.03
C LEU A 116 3.63 -12.62 27.53
N THR A 117 2.52 -12.99 28.19
CA THR A 117 2.47 -13.22 29.64
C THR A 117 3.41 -14.35 30.07
N ARG A 118 3.45 -15.43 29.30
CA ARG A 118 4.34 -16.58 29.55
C ARG A 118 5.81 -16.18 29.39
N LEU A 119 6.16 -15.49 28.30
CA LEU A 119 7.52 -15.00 28.07
C LEU A 119 7.98 -14.06 29.20
N SER A 120 7.09 -13.20 29.68
CA SER A 120 7.33 -12.32 30.83
C SER A 120 7.61 -13.10 32.12
N THR A 121 6.80 -14.10 32.44
CA THR A 121 7.01 -14.92 33.65
C THR A 121 8.33 -15.68 33.60
N GLU A 122 8.68 -16.29 32.46
CA GLU A 122 9.91 -17.09 32.32
C GLU A 122 11.17 -16.22 32.34
N SER A 123 11.12 -15.00 31.79
CA SER A 123 12.25 -14.06 31.76
C SER A 123 12.37 -13.18 33.00
N GLY A 124 11.36 -13.19 33.89
CA GLY A 124 11.27 -12.27 35.02
C GLY A 124 11.00 -10.81 34.63
N LEU A 125 10.70 -10.52 33.35
CA LEU A 125 10.46 -9.17 32.86
C LEU A 125 8.97 -8.81 32.88
N VAL A 126 8.67 -7.57 33.26
CA VAL A 126 7.31 -7.01 33.16
C VAL A 126 6.86 -7.02 31.68
N PRO A 127 5.56 -7.30 31.38
CA PRO A 127 5.03 -7.34 30.02
C PRO A 127 5.36 -6.13 29.13
N SER A 128 5.59 -4.95 29.69
CA SER A 128 5.99 -3.74 28.94
C SER A 128 7.41 -3.72 28.47
N VAL A 129 8.32 -4.20 29.29
CA VAL A 129 9.70 -4.37 28.86
C VAL A 129 9.77 -5.50 27.84
N MET A 130 9.07 -6.62 28.09
CA MET A 130 9.04 -7.74 27.15
C MET A 130 8.44 -7.36 25.79
N LEU A 131 7.30 -6.65 25.76
CA LEU A 131 6.68 -6.24 24.51
C LEU A 131 7.59 -5.32 23.68
N ALA A 132 8.31 -4.39 24.31
CA ALA A 132 9.27 -3.54 23.60
C ALA A 132 10.38 -4.37 22.94
N LYS A 133 10.96 -5.34 23.67
CA LYS A 133 11.97 -6.25 23.14
C LYS A 133 11.46 -7.13 21.99
N LEU A 134 10.20 -7.59 22.08
CA LEU A 134 9.56 -8.33 21.00
C LEU A 134 9.41 -7.46 19.75
N PHE A 135 9.03 -6.19 19.88
CA PHE A 135 8.97 -5.30 18.72
C PHE A 135 10.33 -4.98 18.12
N ASP A 136 11.39 -4.86 18.93
CA ASP A 136 12.76 -4.74 18.38
C ASP A 136 13.08 -5.95 17.48
N LEU A 137 12.77 -7.17 17.92
CA LEU A 137 12.92 -8.39 17.11
C LEU A 137 12.01 -8.41 15.87
N VAL A 138 10.79 -7.87 15.94
CA VAL A 138 9.90 -7.71 14.78
C VAL A 138 10.54 -6.76 13.76
N TRP A 139 11.15 -5.67 14.20
CA TRP A 139 11.78 -4.68 13.32
C TRP A 139 13.09 -5.16 12.71
N GLU A 140 13.73 -6.14 13.32
CA GLU A 140 14.85 -6.89 12.75
C GLU A 140 14.40 -8.04 11.83
N GLY A 141 13.09 -8.35 11.79
CA GLY A 141 12.51 -9.40 10.94
C GLY A 141 12.58 -10.82 11.52
N HIS A 142 13.04 -10.99 12.77
CA HIS A 142 13.27 -12.30 13.38
C HIS A 142 12.00 -12.97 13.88
N ILE A 143 11.00 -12.19 14.32
CA ILE A 143 9.77 -12.72 14.91
C ILE A 143 8.54 -12.04 14.33
N SER A 144 7.39 -12.71 14.48
CA SER A 144 6.08 -12.16 14.18
C SER A 144 5.04 -12.61 15.23
N ASN A 145 3.78 -12.21 15.06
CA ASN A 145 2.66 -12.59 15.91
C ASN A 145 1.47 -13.01 15.05
N ASP A 146 0.72 -14.02 15.50
CA ASP A 146 -0.45 -14.55 14.78
C ASP A 146 -1.70 -13.65 14.86
N GLN A 147 -1.56 -12.44 15.40
CA GLN A 147 -2.58 -11.40 15.44
C GLN A 147 -2.00 -10.07 14.96
N TRP A 148 -2.86 -9.23 14.38
CA TRP A 148 -2.50 -7.84 14.03
C TRP A 148 -2.68 -6.87 15.20
N SER A 149 -3.66 -7.15 16.08
CA SER A 149 -3.99 -6.31 17.24
C SER A 149 -2.80 -5.89 18.13
N PRO A 150 -1.73 -6.69 18.38
CA PRO A 150 -0.60 -6.25 19.20
C PRO A 150 0.13 -5.04 18.61
N LEU A 151 0.38 -5.03 17.30
CA LEU A 151 1.03 -3.91 16.62
C LEU A 151 0.13 -2.68 16.58
N ARG A 152 -1.18 -2.88 16.31
CA ARG A 152 -2.19 -1.80 16.35
C ARG A 152 -2.21 -1.11 17.72
N ASN A 153 -2.18 -1.90 18.80
CA ASN A 153 -2.21 -1.41 20.18
C ASN A 153 -0.89 -0.74 20.58
N TYR A 154 0.25 -1.33 20.20
CA TYR A 154 1.58 -0.76 20.44
C TYR A 154 1.74 0.60 19.78
N SER A 155 1.27 0.75 18.54
CA SER A 155 1.25 2.02 17.82
C SER A 155 0.37 3.08 18.50
N ALA A 156 -0.89 2.72 18.83
CA ALA A 156 -1.84 3.65 19.43
C ALA A 156 -1.34 4.26 20.74
N ALA A 157 -0.54 3.49 21.49
CA ALA A 157 0.08 3.92 22.73
C ALA A 157 1.52 4.46 22.56
N LYS A 158 1.96 4.75 21.32
CA LYS A 158 3.29 5.29 20.97
C LYS A 158 4.44 4.46 21.58
N GLY A 159 4.33 3.14 21.48
CA GLY A 159 5.30 2.19 22.01
C GLY A 159 5.20 1.95 23.53
N LYS A 160 4.23 2.55 24.21
CA LYS A 160 3.89 2.23 25.60
C LYS A 160 2.82 1.15 25.64
N LEU A 161 2.79 0.36 26.71
CA LEU A 161 1.71 -0.60 26.91
C LEU A 161 0.49 0.11 27.50
N ASN A 162 -0.68 -0.07 26.89
CA ASN A 162 -1.94 0.34 27.51
C ASN A 162 -2.62 -0.88 28.15
N PRO A 163 -2.67 -0.99 29.49
CA PRO A 163 -3.23 -2.14 30.18
C PRO A 163 -4.73 -2.35 29.89
N LYS A 164 -5.44 -1.32 29.43
CA LYS A 164 -6.86 -1.42 29.05
C LYS A 164 -7.09 -2.05 27.67
N MET A 165 -6.05 -2.16 26.82
CA MET A 165 -6.19 -2.57 25.42
C MET A 165 -5.73 -4.01 25.12
N GLY A 166 -5.43 -4.84 26.13
CA GLY A 166 -5.10 -6.25 25.88
C GLY A 166 -3.84 -6.43 25.01
N SER A 167 -2.79 -5.69 25.33
CA SER A 167 -1.45 -5.65 24.71
C SER A 167 -0.70 -7.00 24.50
N GLY A 168 -1.24 -8.12 24.96
CA GLY A 168 -0.62 -9.45 24.89
C GLY A 168 -1.41 -10.47 24.06
N LEU A 169 -2.29 -10.01 23.16
CA LEU A 169 -3.04 -10.88 22.27
C LEU A 169 -2.11 -11.61 21.29
N GLY A 170 -2.51 -12.82 20.90
CA GLY A 170 -1.76 -13.65 19.98
C GLY A 170 -0.48 -14.27 20.55
N ARG A 171 0.11 -15.15 19.76
CA ARG A 171 1.34 -15.87 20.06
C ARG A 171 2.47 -15.29 19.21
N TRP A 172 3.58 -14.99 19.86
CA TRP A 172 4.82 -14.56 19.23
C TRP A 172 5.61 -15.79 18.78
N TYR A 173 6.11 -15.78 17.56
CA TYR A 173 6.84 -16.91 16.98
C TYR A 173 8.04 -16.46 16.14
N PRO A 174 9.12 -17.25 16.05
CA PRO A 174 10.23 -16.98 15.13
C PRO A 174 9.75 -17.08 13.67
N VAL A 175 10.08 -16.11 12.82
CA VAL A 175 9.69 -16.10 11.40
C VAL A 175 10.23 -17.33 10.67
N GLU A 176 11.41 -17.82 11.03
CA GLU A 176 12.00 -19.06 10.49
C GLU A 176 11.15 -20.32 10.74
N SER A 177 10.24 -20.30 11.73
CA SER A 177 9.33 -21.43 11.99
C SER A 177 8.24 -21.59 10.93
N LEU A 178 8.04 -20.60 10.06
CA LEU A 178 7.12 -20.67 8.91
C LEU A 178 7.62 -21.60 7.79
N GLY A 179 8.85 -22.09 7.90
CA GLY A 179 9.48 -22.93 6.87
C GLY A 179 9.88 -22.14 5.62
N GLY A 180 10.23 -22.86 4.55
CA GLY A 180 10.61 -22.24 3.26
C GLY A 180 12.12 -22.02 3.07
N THR A 181 12.96 -22.37 4.05
CA THR A 181 14.42 -22.30 3.93
C THR A 181 15.00 -23.26 2.87
N SER A 182 14.21 -24.24 2.42
CA SER A 182 14.57 -25.20 1.38
C SER A 182 14.09 -24.82 -0.02
N ILE A 183 13.36 -23.71 -0.19
CA ILE A 183 12.84 -23.30 -1.51
C ILE A 183 14.01 -22.83 -2.39
N PRO A 184 14.20 -23.41 -3.59
CA PRO A 184 15.23 -22.96 -4.51
C PRO A 184 15.05 -21.49 -4.92
N LEU A 185 16.17 -20.78 -5.05
CA LEU A 185 16.18 -19.37 -5.43
C LEU A 185 15.42 -19.10 -6.74
N GLU A 186 15.57 -19.96 -7.73
CA GLU A 186 14.90 -19.84 -9.04
C GLU A 186 13.38 -20.01 -8.93
N GLU A 187 12.91 -20.90 -8.06
CA GLU A 187 11.48 -21.12 -7.81
C GLU A 187 10.84 -19.89 -7.16
N SER A 188 11.50 -19.34 -6.14
CA SER A 188 11.07 -18.09 -5.50
C SER A 188 11.12 -16.91 -6.48
N ALA A 189 12.17 -16.78 -7.29
CA ALA A 189 12.26 -15.74 -8.31
C ALA A 189 11.12 -15.86 -9.35
N LEU A 190 10.76 -17.06 -9.78
CA LEU A 190 9.61 -17.29 -10.66
C LEU A 190 8.28 -16.89 -10.00
N ALA A 191 8.08 -17.25 -8.73
CA ALA A 191 6.90 -16.83 -7.97
C ALA A 191 6.80 -15.30 -7.89
N TRP A 192 7.93 -14.62 -7.66
CA TRP A 192 8.01 -13.17 -7.66
C TRP A 192 7.76 -12.53 -9.02
N VAL A 193 8.26 -13.12 -10.13
CA VAL A 193 7.93 -12.66 -11.48
C VAL A 193 6.41 -12.70 -11.70
N ARG A 194 5.76 -13.82 -11.36
CA ARG A 194 4.30 -13.95 -11.47
C ARG A 194 3.57 -12.93 -10.60
N HIS A 195 4.04 -12.76 -9.36
CA HIS A 195 3.45 -11.80 -8.42
C HIS A 195 3.57 -10.35 -8.91
N LEU A 196 4.73 -9.94 -9.42
CA LEU A 196 4.92 -8.60 -9.96
C LEU A 196 4.11 -8.35 -11.23
N LEU A 197 3.96 -9.35 -12.11
CA LEU A 197 3.07 -9.25 -13.29
C LEU A 197 1.61 -9.15 -12.87
N LEU A 198 1.19 -9.94 -11.88
CA LEU A 198 -0.14 -9.85 -11.29
C LEU A 198 -0.37 -8.45 -10.71
N ASN A 199 0.56 -7.89 -9.93
CA ASN A 199 0.37 -6.61 -9.28
C ASN A 199 0.50 -5.41 -10.23
N HIS A 200 1.58 -5.34 -11.01
CA HIS A 200 1.97 -4.17 -11.80
C HIS A 200 1.73 -4.31 -13.31
N GLY A 201 1.40 -5.51 -13.81
CA GLY A 201 1.16 -5.78 -15.23
C GLY A 201 2.39 -5.66 -16.14
N ILE A 202 3.47 -5.11 -15.62
CA ILE A 202 4.73 -4.89 -16.32
C ILE A 202 5.87 -5.08 -15.33
N ILE A 203 6.96 -5.67 -15.79
CA ILE A 203 8.20 -5.78 -15.03
C ILE A 203 9.26 -4.92 -15.69
N THR A 204 9.85 -4.05 -14.89
CA THR A 204 11.03 -3.25 -15.24
C THR A 204 12.09 -3.42 -14.16
N LYS A 205 13.31 -2.94 -14.42
CA LYS A 205 14.39 -2.93 -13.42
C LYS A 205 13.98 -2.15 -12.17
N GLU A 206 13.28 -1.04 -12.34
CA GLU A 206 12.81 -0.17 -11.26
C GLU A 206 11.76 -0.89 -10.39
N VAL A 207 10.78 -1.58 -11.00
CA VAL A 207 9.78 -2.38 -10.27
C VAL A 207 10.46 -3.45 -9.42
N VAL A 208 11.40 -4.19 -9.99
CA VAL A 208 12.16 -5.24 -9.27
C VAL A 208 12.95 -4.62 -8.13
N SER A 209 13.71 -3.56 -8.38
CA SER A 209 14.52 -2.90 -7.36
C SER A 209 13.70 -2.34 -6.20
N GLN A 210 12.44 -1.94 -6.45
CA GLN A 210 11.58 -1.33 -5.45
C GLN A 210 10.83 -2.38 -4.61
N TYR A 211 10.35 -3.46 -5.23
CA TYR A 211 9.36 -4.35 -4.61
C TYR A 211 9.84 -5.78 -4.42
N ALA A 212 10.81 -6.27 -5.19
CA ALA A 212 11.28 -7.65 -5.07
C ALA A 212 12.48 -7.79 -4.13
N PRO A 213 12.62 -8.92 -3.43
CA PRO A 213 13.79 -9.24 -2.61
C PRO A 213 14.97 -9.76 -3.44
N PHE A 214 15.01 -9.45 -4.74
CA PHE A 214 15.99 -10.00 -5.68
C PHE A 214 16.71 -8.92 -6.46
N LEU A 215 17.99 -9.18 -6.73
CA LEU A 215 18.74 -8.41 -7.71
C LEU A 215 18.16 -8.60 -9.11
N TRP A 216 18.23 -7.55 -9.92
CA TRP A 216 17.73 -7.56 -11.30
C TRP A 216 18.28 -8.73 -12.12
N GLU A 217 19.55 -9.08 -11.96
CA GLU A 217 20.19 -10.17 -12.72
C GLU A 217 19.59 -11.55 -12.42
N ASN A 218 19.12 -11.77 -11.19
CA ASN A 218 18.46 -13.02 -10.81
C ASN A 218 17.07 -13.11 -11.49
N MET A 219 16.34 -12.00 -11.49
CA MET A 219 15.03 -11.91 -12.14
C MET A 219 15.15 -12.00 -13.66
N LEU A 220 16.17 -11.37 -14.26
CA LEU A 220 16.38 -11.33 -15.70
C LEU A 220 16.59 -12.74 -16.30
N LYS A 221 17.23 -13.66 -15.58
CA LYS A 221 17.37 -15.07 -16.01
C LYS A 221 16.00 -15.73 -16.19
N VAL A 222 15.11 -15.57 -15.22
CA VAL A 222 13.75 -16.12 -15.26
C VAL A 222 12.92 -15.44 -16.36
N LEU A 223 13.02 -14.11 -16.47
CA LEU A 223 12.30 -13.34 -17.50
C LEU A 223 12.70 -13.77 -18.92
N LYS A 224 14.01 -13.96 -19.18
CA LYS A 224 14.51 -14.47 -20.47
C LYS A 224 13.98 -15.87 -20.79
N ARG A 225 13.97 -16.76 -19.80
CA ARG A 225 13.41 -18.12 -19.97
C ARG A 225 11.92 -18.08 -20.31
N LEU A 226 11.14 -17.22 -19.63
CA LEU A 226 9.71 -17.06 -19.93
C LEU A 226 9.45 -16.36 -21.28
N GLU A 227 10.37 -15.51 -21.73
CA GLU A 227 10.38 -14.93 -23.07
C GLU A 227 10.64 -16.01 -24.15
N GLU A 228 11.64 -16.88 -23.95
CA GLU A 228 11.95 -18.00 -24.85
C GLU A 228 10.78 -18.99 -24.96
N LEU A 229 10.05 -19.20 -23.86
CA LEU A 229 8.82 -20.01 -23.83
C LEU A 229 7.60 -19.28 -24.44
N GLY A 230 7.75 -18.02 -24.86
CA GLY A 230 6.71 -17.21 -25.49
C GLY A 230 5.59 -16.74 -24.54
N THR A 231 5.77 -16.90 -23.23
CA THR A 231 4.83 -16.44 -22.19
C THR A 231 4.93 -14.92 -22.00
N LEU A 232 6.16 -14.40 -21.99
CA LEU A 232 6.44 -12.97 -21.89
C LEU A 232 6.96 -12.43 -23.21
N THR A 233 6.81 -11.13 -23.41
CA THR A 233 7.44 -10.39 -24.49
C THR A 233 8.19 -9.21 -23.88
N ARG A 234 9.44 -9.02 -24.34
CA ARG A 234 10.23 -7.83 -23.98
C ARG A 234 10.03 -6.71 -24.98
N GLY A 235 10.07 -5.46 -24.53
CA GLY A 235 9.96 -4.29 -25.39
C GLY A 235 9.83 -2.98 -24.64
N LEU A 236 9.46 -1.93 -25.37
CA LEU A 236 9.08 -0.62 -24.82
C LEU A 236 7.59 -0.42 -25.10
N PHE A 237 6.74 -0.81 -24.15
CA PHE A 237 5.29 -0.79 -24.31
C PHE A 237 4.68 0.52 -23.81
N VAL A 238 5.24 1.08 -22.73
CA VAL A 238 4.73 2.28 -22.07
C VAL A 238 5.68 3.45 -22.32
N LYS A 239 5.13 4.57 -22.83
CA LYS A 239 5.86 5.82 -23.03
C LYS A 239 6.31 6.41 -21.68
N GLY A 240 7.53 6.94 -21.64
CA GLY A 240 8.10 7.58 -20.44
C GLY A 240 8.88 6.62 -19.52
N ILE A 241 8.86 5.31 -19.79
CA ILE A 241 9.71 4.33 -19.15
C ILE A 241 10.83 3.97 -20.12
N ASN A 242 12.05 4.41 -19.82
CA ASN A 242 13.21 4.24 -20.71
C ASN A 242 13.99 2.93 -20.46
N SER A 243 13.54 2.11 -19.52
CA SER A 243 14.12 0.80 -19.22
C SER A 243 13.41 -0.30 -20.03
N MET A 244 14.11 -1.44 -20.20
CA MET A 244 13.53 -2.63 -20.81
C MET A 244 12.31 -3.11 -20.00
N GLN A 245 11.22 -3.44 -20.69
CA GLN A 245 9.95 -3.81 -20.08
C GLN A 245 9.59 -5.23 -20.49
N PHE A 246 9.08 -6.03 -19.54
CA PHE A 246 8.54 -7.36 -19.77
C PHE A 246 7.06 -7.37 -19.42
N MET A 247 6.24 -7.96 -20.28
CA MET A 247 4.79 -8.06 -20.12
C MET A 247 4.28 -9.40 -20.67
N GLU A 248 3.16 -9.89 -20.14
CA GLU A 248 2.47 -11.06 -20.68
C GLU A 248 1.96 -10.78 -22.10
N ARG A 249 2.12 -11.76 -22.99
CA ARG A 249 1.79 -11.61 -24.42
C ARG A 249 0.33 -11.24 -24.65
N ASP A 250 -0.58 -11.84 -23.88
CA ASP A 250 -2.02 -11.61 -24.02
C ASP A 250 -2.41 -10.18 -23.62
N VAL A 251 -1.75 -9.63 -22.60
CA VAL A 251 -1.97 -8.25 -22.13
C VAL A 251 -1.55 -7.25 -23.21
N ILE A 252 -0.47 -7.51 -23.95
CA ILE A 252 -0.05 -6.65 -25.09
C ILE A 252 -1.13 -6.63 -26.17
N GLY A 253 -1.75 -7.78 -26.45
CA GLY A 253 -2.87 -7.87 -27.38
C GLY A 253 -4.04 -6.98 -26.96
N MET A 254 -4.40 -7.01 -25.67
CA MET A 254 -5.44 -6.16 -25.10
C MET A 254 -5.09 -4.66 -25.20
N LEU A 255 -3.85 -4.28 -24.89
CA LEU A 255 -3.42 -2.87 -24.93
C LEU A 255 -3.44 -2.25 -26.32
N ARG A 256 -3.37 -3.07 -27.38
CA ARG A 256 -3.46 -2.63 -28.79
C ARG A 256 -4.90 -2.38 -29.25
N GLN A 257 -5.90 -2.82 -28.48
CA GLN A 257 -7.30 -2.55 -28.82
C GLN A 257 -7.64 -1.06 -28.66
N PRO A 258 -8.57 -0.51 -29.45
CA PRO A 258 -8.94 0.91 -29.37
C PRO A 258 -9.37 1.33 -27.97
N SER A 259 -9.00 2.55 -27.57
CA SER A 259 -9.26 3.11 -26.23
C SER A 259 -10.74 3.06 -25.85
N GLU A 260 -11.67 3.19 -26.80
CA GLU A 260 -13.13 3.13 -26.56
C GLU A 260 -13.58 1.79 -25.97
N VAL A 261 -12.96 0.68 -26.40
CA VAL A 261 -13.20 -0.66 -25.86
C VAL A 261 -12.58 -0.82 -24.47
N GLN A 262 -11.46 -0.14 -24.20
CA GLN A 262 -10.80 -0.13 -22.89
C GLN A 262 -11.50 0.78 -21.86
N THR A 263 -12.22 1.82 -22.30
CA THR A 263 -12.99 2.75 -21.45
C THR A 263 -14.43 2.33 -21.22
N ALA A 264 -14.92 1.28 -21.89
CA ALA A 264 -16.24 0.69 -21.60
C ALA A 264 -16.31 -0.04 -20.24
N VAL A 265 -15.25 0.02 -19.43
CA VAL A 265 -15.17 -0.59 -18.10
C VAL A 265 -16.03 0.22 -17.12
N GLU A 266 -16.94 -0.46 -16.42
CA GLU A 266 -17.78 0.13 -15.37
C GLU A 266 -16.94 0.92 -14.35
N GLY A 267 -17.35 2.16 -14.08
CA GLY A 267 -16.68 3.05 -13.11
C GLY A 267 -15.54 3.90 -13.69
N SER A 268 -15.07 3.65 -14.91
CA SER A 268 -13.97 4.41 -15.53
C SER A 268 -14.34 5.84 -15.96
N GLU A 269 -15.63 6.10 -16.14
CA GLU A 269 -16.19 7.44 -16.38
C GLU A 269 -16.20 8.33 -15.13
N ARG A 270 -16.04 7.75 -13.94
CA ARG A 270 -15.96 8.50 -12.69
C ARG A 270 -14.50 8.82 -12.38
N ALA A 271 -14.27 10.00 -11.80
CA ALA A 271 -12.96 10.33 -11.28
C ALA A 271 -12.65 9.49 -10.03
N VAL A 272 -11.37 9.15 -9.88
CA VAL A 272 -10.85 8.35 -8.77
C VAL A 272 -9.57 8.98 -8.26
N ALA A 273 -9.45 9.11 -6.94
CA ALA A 273 -8.22 9.52 -6.31
C ALA A 273 -7.46 8.30 -5.79
N ILE A 274 -6.20 8.16 -6.19
CA ILE A 274 -5.26 7.25 -5.54
C ILE A 274 -4.29 8.05 -4.69
N HIS A 275 -3.89 7.47 -3.59
CA HIS A 275 -2.90 8.08 -2.72
C HIS A 275 -1.50 7.97 -3.33
N ALA A 276 -0.67 9.02 -3.28
CA ALA A 276 0.66 9.04 -3.93
C ALA A 276 1.66 8.03 -3.31
N ALA A 277 1.41 7.60 -2.07
CA ALA A 277 2.18 6.51 -1.45
C ALA A 277 1.66 5.11 -1.76
N ASP A 278 0.53 4.97 -2.48
CA ASP A 278 -0.02 3.67 -2.86
C ASP A 278 0.93 2.97 -3.86
N PRO A 279 1.23 1.67 -3.71
CA PRO A 279 2.15 0.96 -4.61
C PRO A 279 1.65 0.87 -6.07
N THR A 280 0.38 1.14 -6.33
CA THR A 280 -0.18 1.21 -7.69
C THR A 280 0.17 2.48 -8.43
N ASP A 281 0.55 3.54 -7.71
CA ASP A 281 1.07 4.75 -8.35
C ASP A 281 2.44 4.42 -8.97
N VAL A 282 2.56 4.65 -10.28
CA VAL A 282 3.77 4.40 -11.06
C VAL A 282 4.70 5.62 -11.10
N PHE A 283 4.18 6.81 -10.78
CA PHE A 283 4.93 8.05 -10.84
C PHE A 283 5.89 8.21 -9.64
N GLY A 284 7.08 8.72 -9.91
CA GLY A 284 8.15 8.79 -8.90
C GLY A 284 8.70 7.42 -8.49
N THR A 285 8.40 6.36 -9.25
CA THR A 285 9.01 5.04 -9.08
C THR A 285 9.52 4.52 -10.42
N VAL A 286 8.63 4.27 -11.36
CA VAL A 286 8.99 3.75 -12.70
C VAL A 286 8.88 4.83 -13.75
N VAL A 287 7.85 5.69 -13.63
CA VAL A 287 7.64 6.85 -14.49
C VAL A 287 8.16 8.08 -13.75
N PRO A 288 9.00 8.94 -14.36
CA PRO A 288 9.41 10.19 -13.74
C PRO A 288 8.20 11.11 -13.52
N TRP A 289 8.27 11.96 -12.50
CA TRP A 289 7.28 13.01 -12.32
C TRP A 289 7.29 13.96 -13.53
N PRO A 290 6.12 14.46 -13.96
CA PRO A 290 6.07 15.51 -14.97
C PRO A 290 6.67 16.80 -14.41
N GLU A 291 7.29 17.59 -15.27
CA GLU A 291 7.75 18.92 -14.93
C GLU A 291 6.58 19.90 -15.07
N VAL A 292 6.12 20.43 -13.93
CA VAL A 292 5.04 21.41 -13.88
C VAL A 292 5.50 22.56 -13.00
N GLU A 293 5.45 23.78 -13.53
CA GLU A 293 5.95 24.97 -12.85
C GLU A 293 5.27 25.18 -11.49
N GLY A 294 6.08 25.42 -10.45
CA GLY A 294 5.59 25.67 -9.09
C GLY A 294 5.10 24.42 -8.33
N ILE A 295 5.20 23.22 -8.89
CA ILE A 295 4.76 21.98 -8.23
C ILE A 295 5.94 21.04 -8.01
N HIS A 296 6.04 20.53 -6.78
CA HIS A 296 6.98 19.46 -6.45
C HIS A 296 6.20 18.20 -6.02
N PHE A 297 6.11 17.24 -6.95
CA PHE A 297 5.41 15.98 -6.70
C PHE A 297 6.21 15.09 -5.74
N THR A 298 5.53 14.53 -4.75
CA THR A 298 6.15 13.64 -3.74
C THR A 298 5.19 12.53 -3.32
N ARG A 299 5.73 11.31 -3.16
CA ARG A 299 5.01 10.14 -2.62
C ARG A 299 4.84 10.24 -1.11
N LYS A 300 4.06 11.22 -0.66
CA LYS A 300 3.84 11.51 0.76
C LYS A 300 2.41 11.19 1.18
N GLN A 301 2.23 10.85 2.46
CA GLN A 301 0.92 10.81 3.08
C GLN A 301 0.16 12.14 2.93
N GLY A 302 -1.08 12.05 2.45
CA GLY A 302 -1.97 13.18 2.19
C GLY A 302 -1.89 13.72 0.77
N ASN A 303 -1.00 13.21 -0.09
CA ASN A 303 -0.98 13.58 -1.50
C ASN A 303 -1.75 12.56 -2.33
N PHE A 304 -2.48 13.01 -3.34
CA PHE A 304 -3.31 12.17 -4.19
C PHE A 304 -3.20 12.54 -5.67
N LEU A 305 -3.25 11.51 -6.51
CA LEU A 305 -3.39 11.63 -7.95
C LEU A 305 -4.85 11.33 -8.30
N VAL A 306 -5.49 12.26 -8.99
CA VAL A 306 -6.86 12.10 -9.47
C VAL A 306 -6.82 11.67 -10.93
N TYR A 307 -7.39 10.51 -11.21
CA TYR A 307 -7.56 9.97 -12.53
C TYR A 307 -9.00 10.10 -13.00
N HIS A 308 -9.19 10.41 -14.28
CA HIS A 308 -10.48 10.34 -14.94
C HIS A 308 -10.28 9.73 -16.35
N LYS A 309 -11.05 8.68 -16.68
CA LYS A 309 -10.87 7.89 -17.92
C LYS A 309 -9.41 7.43 -18.13
N GLY A 310 -8.76 7.03 -17.04
CA GLY A 310 -7.37 6.55 -17.05
C GLY A 310 -6.30 7.63 -17.22
N MET A 311 -6.66 8.90 -17.36
CA MET A 311 -5.71 10.01 -17.43
C MET A 311 -5.54 10.66 -16.06
N TRP A 312 -4.30 10.95 -15.67
CA TRP A 312 -4.03 11.78 -14.51
C TRP A 312 -4.37 13.23 -14.83
N VAL A 313 -5.38 13.77 -14.14
CA VAL A 313 -5.97 15.09 -14.43
C VAL A 313 -5.71 16.11 -13.34
N CYS A 314 -5.55 15.67 -12.09
CA CYS A 314 -5.40 16.57 -10.96
C CYS A 314 -4.51 15.99 -9.86
N TRP A 315 -3.78 16.86 -9.19
CA TRP A 315 -2.94 16.62 -8.03
C TRP A 315 -3.55 17.29 -6.81
N LEU A 316 -3.73 16.53 -5.73
CA LEU A 316 -4.20 17.04 -4.44
C LEU A 316 -3.06 16.93 -3.44
N GLU A 317 -2.63 18.05 -2.86
CA GLU A 317 -1.59 18.10 -1.82
C GLU A 317 -2.23 18.27 -0.44
N ASN A 318 -1.67 17.59 0.57
CA ASN A 318 -2.07 17.72 1.98
C ASN A 318 -3.59 17.60 2.22
N TYR A 319 -4.19 16.52 1.70
CA TYR A 319 -5.61 16.18 1.79
C TYR A 319 -6.54 17.20 1.12
N GLY A 320 -6.10 17.77 0.00
CA GLY A 320 -6.89 18.71 -0.81
C GLY A 320 -6.71 20.18 -0.43
N ARG A 321 -5.79 20.50 0.48
CA ARG A 321 -5.43 21.89 0.82
C ARG A 321 -4.88 22.65 -0.37
N LYS A 322 -4.09 21.99 -1.21
CA LYS A 322 -3.71 22.55 -2.50
C LYS A 322 -4.18 21.63 -3.61
N ILE A 323 -4.83 22.22 -4.60
CA ILE A 323 -5.39 21.50 -5.74
C ILE A 323 -4.73 22.06 -6.98
N VAL A 324 -4.17 21.19 -7.80
CA VAL A 324 -3.59 21.58 -9.08
C VAL A 324 -4.07 20.66 -10.20
N PHE A 325 -4.71 21.23 -11.21
CA PHE A 325 -5.07 20.51 -12.43
C PHE A 325 -3.89 20.51 -13.39
N LEU A 326 -3.62 19.34 -13.98
CA LEU A 326 -2.56 19.17 -14.97
C LEU A 326 -3.06 19.44 -16.40
N LYS A 327 -4.37 19.62 -16.54
CA LYS A 327 -5.07 19.79 -17.81
C LYS A 327 -6.19 20.80 -17.63
N ASP A 328 -6.13 21.90 -18.38
CA ASP A 328 -7.06 23.03 -18.24
C ASP A 328 -8.52 22.65 -18.53
N GLU A 329 -8.76 21.70 -19.44
CA GLU A 329 -10.10 21.21 -19.77
C GLU A 329 -10.84 20.63 -18.55
N TYR A 330 -10.12 20.05 -17.59
CA TYR A 330 -10.69 19.50 -16.36
C TYR A 330 -10.83 20.54 -15.25
N ASN A 331 -9.99 21.59 -15.26
CA ASN A 331 -10.06 22.67 -14.29
C ASN A 331 -11.41 23.41 -14.33
N GLN A 332 -12.00 23.51 -15.53
CA GLN A 332 -13.30 24.17 -15.75
C GLN A 332 -14.48 23.40 -15.09
N ASN A 333 -14.26 22.16 -14.64
CA ASN A 333 -15.26 21.35 -13.95
C ASN A 333 -14.75 20.94 -12.56
N PRO A 334 -14.71 21.86 -11.57
CA PRO A 334 -14.24 21.56 -10.22
C PRO A 334 -15.12 20.54 -9.48
N GLU A 335 -16.36 20.34 -9.93
CA GLU A 335 -17.31 19.38 -9.36
C GLU A 335 -16.85 17.92 -9.50
N LEU A 336 -15.93 17.66 -10.43
CA LEU A 336 -15.25 16.38 -10.59
C LEU A 336 -14.65 15.86 -9.27
N LEU A 337 -14.25 16.77 -8.38
CA LEU A 337 -13.60 16.44 -7.11
C LEU A 337 -14.59 16.18 -5.96
N LEU A 338 -15.88 16.48 -6.09
CA LEU A 338 -16.84 16.32 -4.98
C LEU A 338 -16.99 14.85 -4.52
N PRO A 339 -17.12 13.85 -5.42
CA PRO A 339 -17.16 12.45 -5.01
C PRO A 339 -15.85 11.99 -4.36
N ILE A 340 -14.72 12.56 -4.80
CA ILE A 340 -13.39 12.28 -4.24
C ILE A 340 -13.28 12.84 -2.82
N PHE A 341 -13.76 14.07 -2.59
CA PHE A 341 -13.79 14.66 -1.26
C PHE A 341 -14.65 13.86 -0.29
N ARG A 342 -15.82 13.36 -0.75
CA ARG A 342 -16.66 12.45 0.02
C ARG A 342 -15.89 11.19 0.42
N GLN A 343 -15.26 10.52 -0.55
CA GLN A 343 -14.47 9.32 -0.33
C GLN A 343 -13.29 9.56 0.64
N MET A 344 -12.61 10.70 0.51
CA MET A 344 -11.50 11.09 1.40
C MET A 344 -11.96 11.32 2.85
N LEU A 345 -13.20 11.79 3.06
CA LEU A 345 -13.78 11.96 4.40
C LEU A 345 -14.23 10.64 5.01
N ASP A 346 -14.75 9.72 4.20
CA ASP A 346 -15.24 8.42 4.68
C ASP A 346 -14.08 7.51 5.15
N TYR A 347 -12.91 7.58 4.49
CA TYR A 347 -11.73 6.78 4.85
C TYR A 347 -10.67 7.52 5.67
N GLY A 348 -10.66 8.84 5.59
CA GLY A 348 -9.66 9.69 6.24
C GLY A 348 -9.98 9.98 7.70
N LYS A 349 -8.96 10.47 8.43
CA LYS A 349 -9.15 11.02 9.78
C LYS A 349 -9.76 12.42 9.79
N SER A 350 -9.88 13.05 8.62
CA SER A 350 -10.32 14.43 8.47
C SER A 350 -11.84 14.52 8.58
N ARG A 351 -12.32 15.45 9.41
CA ARG A 351 -13.76 15.73 9.57
C ARG A 351 -14.32 16.72 8.54
N LYS A 352 -13.45 17.34 7.75
CA LYS A 352 -13.77 18.34 6.73
C LYS A 352 -12.65 18.38 5.69
N ILE A 353 -12.96 18.78 4.47
CA ILE A 353 -11.97 19.10 3.45
C ILE A 353 -11.71 20.61 3.51
N VAL A 354 -10.45 21.00 3.52
CA VAL A 354 -10.02 22.41 3.52
C VAL A 354 -9.22 22.63 2.25
N ILE A 355 -9.52 23.70 1.52
CA ILE A 355 -8.88 24.06 0.25
C ILE A 355 -8.33 25.48 0.41
N ASP A 356 -7.01 25.61 0.51
CA ASP A 356 -6.29 26.87 0.66
C ASP A 356 -5.97 27.47 -0.72
N SER A 357 -5.51 26.65 -1.67
CA SER A 357 -5.10 27.10 -3.01
C SER A 357 -5.64 26.23 -4.14
N TRP A 358 -5.95 26.88 -5.26
CA TRP A 358 -6.41 26.28 -6.50
C TRP A 358 -5.55 26.78 -7.67
N ASN A 359 -4.81 25.87 -8.33
CA ASN A 359 -3.85 26.18 -9.40
C ASN A 359 -2.91 27.35 -9.05
N GLY A 360 -2.40 27.38 -7.83
CA GLY A 360 -1.48 28.42 -7.34
C GLY A 360 -2.16 29.72 -6.87
N GLN A 361 -3.46 29.91 -7.10
CA GLN A 361 -4.22 31.05 -6.61
C GLN A 361 -4.94 30.74 -5.30
N GLN A 362 -5.30 31.76 -4.51
CA GLN A 362 -6.14 31.55 -3.32
C GLN A 362 -7.52 31.03 -3.74
N ALA A 363 -7.94 29.91 -3.17
CA ALA A 363 -9.16 29.22 -3.60
C ALA A 363 -10.40 30.12 -3.46
N VAL A 364 -10.47 30.95 -2.41
CA VAL A 364 -11.59 31.88 -2.20
C VAL A 364 -11.73 32.96 -3.28
N ASN A 365 -10.66 33.25 -4.03
CA ASN A 365 -10.60 34.31 -5.03
C ASN A 365 -10.61 33.75 -6.46
N SER A 366 -10.47 32.44 -6.65
CA SER A 366 -10.46 31.84 -7.98
C SER A 366 -11.89 31.69 -8.55
N PRO A 367 -12.06 31.70 -9.88
CA PRO A 367 -13.35 31.43 -10.52
C PRO A 367 -13.96 30.08 -10.10
N GLU A 368 -13.12 29.05 -10.01
CA GLU A 368 -13.51 27.69 -9.63
C GLU A 368 -13.94 27.62 -8.17
N GLY A 369 -13.30 28.40 -7.30
CA GLY A 369 -13.73 28.54 -5.91
C GLY A 369 -15.14 29.12 -5.77
N GLN A 370 -15.52 30.07 -6.64
CA GLN A 370 -16.91 30.57 -6.67
C GLN A 370 -17.91 29.49 -7.10
N LEU A 371 -17.51 28.57 -7.98
CA LEU A 371 -18.35 27.42 -8.35
C LEU A 371 -18.50 26.46 -7.16
N LEU A 372 -17.43 26.19 -6.42
CA LEU A 372 -17.47 25.34 -5.23
C LEU A 372 -18.35 25.93 -4.11
N LEU A 373 -18.34 27.25 -3.91
CA LEU A 373 -19.24 27.93 -2.97
C LEU A 373 -20.72 27.68 -3.32
N LYS A 374 -21.08 27.71 -4.61
CA LYS A 374 -22.44 27.39 -5.07
C LYS A 374 -22.81 25.92 -4.85
N ARG A 375 -21.83 25.04 -4.61
CA ARG A 375 -21.99 23.60 -4.39
C ARG A 375 -21.82 23.19 -2.92
N GLY A 376 -21.92 24.14 -1.98
CA GLY A 376 -21.93 23.86 -0.55
C GLY A 376 -20.58 23.95 0.15
N ALA A 377 -19.57 24.54 -0.49
CA ALA A 377 -18.38 25.00 0.23
C ALA A 377 -18.71 26.25 1.08
N GLU A 378 -18.06 26.35 2.24
CA GLU A 378 -18.12 27.54 3.10
C GLU A 378 -16.79 28.29 3.05
N ARG A 379 -16.83 29.62 3.21
CA ARG A 379 -15.61 30.43 3.38
C ARG A 379 -15.14 30.36 4.83
N ASP A 380 -13.88 29.95 5.02
CA ASP A 380 -13.17 30.01 6.31
C ASP A 380 -11.87 30.80 6.10
N ARG A 381 -11.93 32.11 6.40
CA ARG A 381 -10.87 33.08 6.12
C ARG A 381 -10.48 33.08 4.64
N ASN A 382 -9.27 32.59 4.33
CA ASN A 382 -8.71 32.54 2.98
C ASN A 382 -8.86 31.16 2.32
N SER A 383 -9.66 30.28 2.92
CA SER A 383 -9.82 28.88 2.50
C SER A 383 -11.30 28.55 2.27
N LEU A 384 -11.54 27.55 1.44
CA LEU A 384 -12.84 26.92 1.25
C LEU A 384 -12.92 25.65 2.08
N VAL A 385 -14.08 25.37 2.66
CA VAL A 385 -14.30 24.22 3.52
C VAL A 385 -15.53 23.44 3.06
N PHE A 386 -15.37 22.13 2.91
CA PHE A 386 -16.49 21.20 2.74
C PHE A 386 -16.66 20.35 4.00
N TRP A 387 -17.90 20.29 4.46
CA TRP A 387 -18.31 19.41 5.55
C TRP A 387 -18.92 18.13 4.99
N PRO A 388 -18.89 17.00 5.71
CA PRO A 388 -19.51 15.76 5.27
C PRO A 388 -21.00 15.91 4.94
N SER A 389 -21.72 16.83 5.61
CA SER A 389 -23.13 17.10 5.36
C SER A 389 -23.40 17.86 4.06
N THR A 390 -22.40 18.54 3.50
CA THR A 390 -22.55 19.32 2.26
C THR A 390 -22.13 18.55 1.01
N LEU A 391 -21.37 17.47 1.19
CA LEU A 391 -21.02 16.51 0.16
C LEU A 391 -22.05 15.38 0.19
N GLY A 392 -23.10 15.56 -0.63
CA GLY A 392 -24.25 14.64 -0.76
C GLY A 392 -23.90 13.22 -1.14
#